data_AF-E5EPD2-F1
#
_entry.id   AF-E5EPD2-F1
#
_cell.length_a   1.000
_cell.length_b   1.000
_cell.length_c   1.000
_cell.angle_alpha   90.00
_cell.angle_beta   90.00
_cell.angle_gamma   90.00
#
_symmetry.space_group_name_H-M   'P 1'
#
loop_
_entity.id
_entity.type
_entity.pdbx_description
1 polymer ?
#
loop_
_entity_poly.entity_id
_entity_poly.type
_entity_poly.pdbx_seq_one_letter_code
_entity_poly.pdbx_strand_id
1 'polypeptide(L)' 'FSPSRHLTLCIKPLRGSSGANIYLEKTGELKLLVRDGDLGPGQAPCFGFEQGGLFVEATPQQDISR' A
#
# COMPACT_ATOMS: atom_id res chain seq x y z
N PHE A 1 -1.93 -25.75 -20.62
CA PHE A 1 -2.39 -24.64 -19.77
C PHE A 1 -1.64 -24.70 -18.45
N SER A 2 -0.70 -23.79 -18.21
CA SER A 2 -0.14 -23.64 -16.86
C SER A 2 -1.22 -22.97 -16.02
N PRO A 3 -1.60 -23.51 -14.85
CA PRO A 3 -2.52 -22.79 -13.98
C PRO A 3 -1.88 -21.44 -13.68
N SER A 4 -2.64 -20.37 -13.90
CA SER A 4 -2.30 -19.03 -13.45
C SER A 4 -1.98 -19.12 -11.96
N ARG A 5 -0.71 -19.06 -11.60
CA ARG A 5 -0.31 -19.11 -10.19
C ARG A 5 -0.92 -17.91 -9.51
N HIS A 6 -1.77 -18.16 -8.51
CA HIS A 6 -2.25 -17.13 -7.61
C HIS A 6 -1.03 -16.53 -6.90
N LEU A 7 -0.72 -15.29 -7.24
CA LEU A 7 0.41 -14.56 -6.67
C LEU A 7 -0.14 -13.68 -5.55
N THR A 8 0.40 -13.82 -4.35
CA THR A 8 0.08 -12.97 -3.21
C THR A 8 1.17 -11.93 -3.04
N LEU A 9 0.77 -10.66 -2.96
CA LEU A 9 1.62 -9.52 -2.66
C LEU A 9 1.41 -9.13 -1.20
N CYS A 10 2.47 -8.75 -0.50
CA CYS A 10 2.42 -8.25 0.87
C CYS A 10 3.25 -6.97 0.99
N ILE A 11 2.75 -5.99 1.74
CA ILE A 11 3.43 -4.69 1.90
C ILE A 11 3.84 -4.55 3.36
N LYS A 12 5.15 -4.37 3.59
CA LYS A 12 5.69 -4.17 4.93
C LYS A 12 6.45 -2.85 4.98
N PRO A 13 5.86 -1.79 5.56
CA PRO A 13 6.56 -0.54 5.78
C PRO A 13 7.79 -0.73 6.70
N LEU A 14 8.83 0.06 6.47
CA LEU A 14 9.96 0.14 7.40
C LEU A 14 9.50 0.89 8.65
N ARG A 15 9.98 0.53 9.83
CA ARG A 15 9.65 1.29 11.05
C ARG A 15 10.06 2.76 10.87
N GLY A 16 9.15 3.67 11.16
CA GLY A 16 9.38 5.11 11.05
C GLY A 16 9.34 5.65 9.62
N SER A 17 8.94 4.85 8.62
CA SER A 17 8.67 5.40 7.27
C SER A 17 7.40 6.24 7.29
N SER A 18 7.44 7.39 6.61
CA SER A 18 6.31 8.25 6.34
C SER A 18 6.44 8.90 4.96
N GLY A 19 5.43 9.65 4.53
CA GLY A 19 5.37 10.37 3.25
C GLY A 19 4.48 9.71 2.19
N ALA A 20 3.78 8.63 2.51
CA ALA A 20 2.82 8.05 1.57
C ALA A 20 1.68 7.27 2.22
N ASN A 21 0.49 7.38 1.63
CA ASN A 21 -0.57 6.39 1.78
C ASN A 21 -0.47 5.35 0.67
N ILE A 22 -0.82 4.11 0.98
CA ILE A 22 -0.81 3.02 0.01
C ILE A 22 -2.20 2.38 -0.07
N TYR A 23 -2.69 2.22 -1.28
CA TYR A 23 -4.04 1.73 -1.57
C TYR A 23 -4.01 0.54 -2.55
N LEU A 24 -4.99 -0.34 -2.43
CA LEU A 24 -5.38 -1.27 -3.47
C LEU A 24 -6.38 -0.54 -4.39
N GLU A 25 -6.02 -0.40 -5.65
CA GLU A 25 -6.89 0.18 -6.68
C GLU A 25 -7.56 -0.94 -7.48
N LYS A 26 -8.88 -0.83 -7.68
CA LYS A 26 -9.60 -1.63 -8.65
C LYS A 26 -10.74 -0.82 -9.25
N THR A 27 -10.73 -0.65 -10.57
CA THR A 27 -11.83 -0.01 -11.32
C THR A 27 -12.20 1.40 -10.80
N GLY A 28 -11.21 2.16 -10.34
CA GLY A 28 -11.37 3.51 -9.79
C GLY A 28 -11.70 3.56 -8.30
N GLU A 29 -11.90 2.41 -7.63
CA GLU A 29 -12.07 2.34 -6.18
C GLU A 29 -10.71 2.19 -5.49
N LEU A 30 -10.48 2.97 -4.44
CA LEU A 30 -9.26 2.93 -3.63
C LEU A 30 -9.56 2.40 -2.23
N LYS A 31 -8.94 1.26 -1.87
CA LYS A 31 -8.99 0.69 -0.52
C LYS A 31 -7.65 0.90 0.18
N LEU A 32 -7.65 1.64 1.30
CA LEU A 32 -6.44 1.90 2.08
C LEU A 32 -5.84 0.60 2.64
N LEU A 33 -4.57 0.37 2.35
CA LEU A 33 -3.77 -0.75 2.88
C LEU A 33 -2.79 -0.29 3.96
N VAL A 34 -2.11 0.83 3.71
CA VAL A 34 -1.15 1.42 4.65
C VAL A 34 -1.45 2.92 4.75
N ARG A 35 -1.61 3.40 5.98
CA ARG A 35 -1.77 4.82 6.29
C ARG A 35 -0.41 5.45 6.58
N ASP A 36 -0.19 6.64 6.05
CA ASP A 36 1.02 7.41 6.35
C ASP A 36 1.17 7.68 7.86
N GLY A 37 2.40 7.56 8.36
CA GLY A 37 2.73 7.79 9.77
C GLY A 37 2.12 6.78 10.75
N ASP A 38 1.34 5.81 10.28
CA ASP A 38 0.75 4.78 11.12
C ASP A 38 1.78 3.68 11.40
N LEU A 39 2.15 3.54 12.68
CA LEU A 39 3.04 2.52 13.21
C LEU A 39 2.33 1.16 13.40
N GLY A 40 1.18 0.97 12.75
CA GLY A 40 0.24 -0.12 12.90
C GLY A 40 0.90 -1.50 13.10
N PRO A 41 0.25 -2.38 13.88
CA PRO A 41 0.92 -3.49 14.55
C PRO A 41 1.40 -4.56 13.57
N GLY A 42 2.61 -4.41 13.02
CA GLY A 42 3.50 -5.47 12.50
C GLY A 42 2.98 -6.40 11.39
N GLN A 43 1.71 -6.33 11.01
CA GLN A 43 1.10 -7.19 10.01
C GLN A 43 1.18 -6.50 8.65
N ALA A 44 1.91 -7.13 7.74
CA ALA A 44 1.98 -6.69 6.36
C ALA A 44 0.63 -6.99 5.68
N PRO A 45 -0.17 -5.99 5.25
CA PRO A 45 -1.35 -6.27 4.45
C PRO A 45 -0.95 -7.04 3.19
N CYS A 46 -1.66 -8.13 2.94
CA CYS A 46 -1.46 -8.98 1.78
C CYS A 46 -2.73 -9.05 0.93
N PHE A 47 -2.57 -9.14 -0.37
CA PHE A 47 -3.66 -9.28 -1.35
C PHE A 47 -3.21 -10.11 -2.54
N GLY A 48 -4.16 -10.73 -3.23
CA GLY A 48 -3.88 -11.44 -4.49
C GLY A 48 -3.66 -10.45 -5.64
N PHE A 49 -2.75 -10.77 -6.55
CA PHE A 49 -2.43 -9.94 -7.72
C PHE A 49 -3.65 -9.67 -8.60
N GLU A 50 -4.61 -10.61 -8.63
CA GLU A 50 -5.88 -10.46 -9.35
C GLU A 50 -6.88 -9.49 -8.70
N GLN A 51 -6.63 -9.06 -7.46
CA GLN A 51 -7.57 -8.22 -6.71
C GLN A 51 -7.50 -6.75 -7.12
N GLY A 52 -6.37 -6.29 -7.66
CA GLY A 52 -6.20 -4.89 -8.06
C GLY A 52 -4.73 -4.47 -8.23
N GLY A 53 -4.53 -3.21 -8.61
CA GLY A 53 -3.23 -2.56 -8.71
C GLY A 53 -2.81 -1.88 -7.41
N LEU A 54 -1.51 -1.63 -7.27
CA LEU A 54 -0.98 -0.82 -6.17
C LEU A 54 -1.02 0.66 -6.56
N PHE A 55 -1.69 1.47 -5.76
CA PHE A 55 -1.68 2.93 -5.89
C PHE A 55 -0.96 3.55 -4.71
N VAL A 56 0.05 4.39 -4.99
CA VAL A 56 0.87 5.07 -3.99
C VAL A 56 0.61 6.56 -4.11
N GLU A 57 0.07 7.14 -3.04
CA GLU A 57 -0.22 8.56 -2.93
C GLU A 57 0.85 9.19 -2.04
N ALA A 58 1.63 10.12 -2.60
CA ALA A 58 2.54 10.93 -1.79
C ALA A 58 1.71 11.85 -0.87
N THR A 59 1.91 11.76 0.44
CA THR A 59 1.29 12.70 1.37
C THR A 59 2.03 14.04 1.31
N PRO A 60 1.31 15.18 1.21
CA PRO A 60 1.96 16.48 1.17
C PRO A 60 2.75 16.70 2.46
N GLN A 61 4.07 16.85 2.34
CA GLN A 61 4.90 17.26 3.47
C GLN A 61 4.67 18.76 3.68
N GLN A 62 3.87 19.11 4.70
CA GLN A 62 3.45 20.49 4.94
C GLN A 62 4.58 21.40 5.45
N ASP A 63 5.73 20.83 5.81
CA ASP A 63 6.87 21.59 6.30
C ASP A 63 7.96 21.69 5.21
N ILE A 64 7.75 22.62 4.28
CA ILE A 64 8.79 23.10 3.34
C ILE A 64 9.57 24.28 3.92
N SER A 65 9.43 24.56 5.23
CA SER A 65 10.21 25.63 5.85
C SER A 65 11.69 25.21 5.87
N ARG A 66 12.45 25.83 4.97
CA ARG A 66 13.90 25.72 4.81
C ARG A 66 14.52 27.09 5.00
#